data_AF-A0AAD8BEG7-F1
#
_entry.id   AF-A0AAD8BEG7-F1
#
_cell.length_a   1.000
_cell.length_b   1.000
_cell.length_c   1.000
_cell.angle_alpha   90.00
_cell.angle_beta   90.00
_cell.angle_gamma   90.00
#
_symmetry.space_group_name_H-M   'P 1'
#
loop_
_entity.id
_entity.type
_entity.pdbx_description
1 polymer ?
#
loop_
_entity_poly.entity_id
_entity_poly.type
_entity_poly.pdbx_seq_one_letter_code
_entity_poly.pdbx_strand_id
1 'polypeptide(L)'
;MLRPGSAKTFADYANQVFIPYVMQTLQNVSHRLDVVWDCYRSDSLKAFTRERRGLEKRKRVTPETVLPSQWGSFLQVDVNKTQLFAFLA
;
A
#
# COMPACT_ATOMS: atom_id res chain seq x y z
N MET A 1 2.07 2.36 6.12
CA MET A 1 2.59 2.42 4.75
C MET A 1 3.41 3.68 4.57
N LEU A 2 4.56 3.61 3.88
CA LEU A 2 5.40 4.78 3.59
C LEU A 2 4.60 5.83 2.81
N ARG A 3 4.78 7.11 3.13
CA ARG A 3 4.11 8.20 2.41
C ARG A 3 4.75 8.37 1.02
N PRO A 4 3.97 8.63 -0.05
CA PRO A 4 4.51 8.69 -1.40
C PRO A 4 5.42 9.87 -1.72
N GLY A 5 5.44 10.91 -0.86
CA GLY A 5 6.27 12.10 -1.10
C GLY A 5 5.91 12.78 -2.42
N SER A 6 6.91 12.96 -3.28
CA SER A 6 6.78 13.58 -4.61
C SER A 6 6.46 12.59 -5.75
N ALA A 7 6.29 11.31 -5.46
CA ALA A 7 5.92 10.31 -6.47
C ALA A 7 4.59 10.69 -7.13
N LYS A 8 4.50 10.52 -8.46
CA LYS A 8 3.30 10.87 -9.22
C LYS A 8 2.49 9.64 -9.59
N THR A 9 3.16 8.53 -9.87
CA THR A 9 2.56 7.25 -10.27
C THR A 9 2.89 6.14 -9.28
N PHE A 10 2.21 4.99 -9.38
CA PHE A 10 2.57 3.83 -8.54
C PHE A 10 3.97 3.29 -8.90
N ALA A 11 4.40 3.37 -10.16
CA ALA A 11 5.78 3.06 -10.56
C ALA A 11 6.80 3.98 -9.88
N ASP A 12 6.52 5.30 -9.87
CA ASP A 12 7.38 6.26 -9.15
C ASP A 12 7.44 5.92 -7.66
N TYR A 13 6.30 5.59 -7.05
CA TYR A 13 6.24 5.21 -5.64
C TYR A 13 7.12 3.98 -5.34
N ALA A 14 7.01 2.94 -6.15
CA ALA A 14 7.82 1.73 -5.99
C ALA A 14 9.31 2.05 -6.09
N ASN A 15 9.73 2.74 -7.15
CA ASN A 15 11.13 2.97 -7.48
C ASN A 15 11.81 4.05 -6.62
N GLN A 16 11.08 5.07 -6.19
CA GLN A 16 11.64 6.24 -5.50
C GLN A 16 11.47 6.18 -3.98
N VAL A 17 10.49 5.41 -3.49
CA VAL A 17 10.16 5.38 -2.05
C VAL A 17 10.27 3.98 -1.49
N PHE A 18 9.50 3.02 -2.03
CA PHE A 18 9.35 1.72 -1.39
C PHE A 18 10.60 0.85 -1.51
N ILE A 19 11.08 0.61 -2.73
CA ILE A 19 12.27 -0.23 -2.98
C ILE A 19 13.50 0.35 -2.28
N PRO A 20 13.82 1.65 -2.39
CA PRO A 20 14.98 2.22 -1.68
C PRO A 20 14.90 2.03 -0.17
N TYR A 21 13.72 2.20 0.44
CA TYR A 21 13.53 1.97 1.87
C TYR A 21 13.78 0.52 2.27
N VAL A 22 13.26 -0.44 1.50
CA VAL A 22 13.46 -1.87 1.73
C VAL A 22 14.94 -2.22 1.61
N MET A 23 15.62 -1.73 0.57
CA MET A 23 17.05 -1.98 0.35
C MET A 23 17.94 -1.37 1.44
N GLN A 24 17.63 -0.16 1.88
CA GLN A 24 18.34 0.47 3.00
C GLN A 24 18.11 -0.29 4.30
N THR A 25 16.89 -0.77 4.54
CA THR A 25 16.59 -1.59 5.72
C THR A 25 17.33 -2.93 5.64
N LEU A 26 17.41 -3.54 4.45
CA LEU A 26 18.13 -4.78 4.20
C LEU A 26 19.63 -4.66 4.51
N GLN A 27 20.25 -3.53 4.16
CA GLN A 27 21.67 -3.27 4.48
C GLN A 27 21.95 -3.25 5.99
N ASN A 28 20.95 -2.94 6.80
CA ASN A 28 21.07 -2.83 8.25
C ASN A 28 20.69 -4.12 9.00
N VAL A 29 20.26 -5.17 8.29
CA VAL A 29 19.91 -6.46 8.90
C VAL A 29 20.87 -7.56 8.44
N SER A 30 21.16 -8.51 9.31
CA SER A 30 22.25 -9.47 9.11
C SER A 30 21.97 -10.57 8.08
N HIS A 31 20.71 -10.92 7.82
CA HIS A 31 20.39 -12.10 7.01
C HIS A 31 19.18 -11.96 6.08
N ARG A 32 18.07 -11.39 6.54
CA ARG A 32 16.80 -11.39 5.80
C ARG A 32 15.89 -10.27 6.28
N LEU A 33 15.11 -9.71 5.37
CA LEU A 33 14.01 -8.80 5.65
C LEU A 33 12.71 -9.42 5.14
N ASP A 34 11.75 -9.63 6.04
CA ASP A 34 10.40 -10.08 5.69
C ASP A 34 9.43 -8.88 5.67
N VAL A 35 8.78 -8.67 4.53
CA VAL A 35 7.76 -7.63 4.38
C VAL A 35 6.39 -8.27 4.57
N VAL A 36 5.73 -7.94 5.69
CA VAL A 36 4.41 -8.46 6.03
C VAL A 36 3.37 -7.36 5.98
N TRP A 37 2.30 -7.60 5.24
CA TRP A 37 1.18 -6.68 5.12
C TRP A 37 0.04 -7.07 6.07
N ASP A 38 -0.61 -6.08 6.68
CA ASP A 38 -1.83 -6.32 7.47
C ASP A 38 -2.99 -6.67 6.53
N CYS A 39 -3.45 -7.92 6.62
CA CYS A 39 -4.58 -8.44 5.86
C CYS A 39 -5.81 -8.51 6.76
N TYR A 40 -6.85 -7.75 6.42
CA TYR A 40 -8.14 -7.85 7.10
C TYR A 40 -8.89 -9.06 6.57
N ARG A 41 -9.20 -10.01 7.46
CA ARG A 41 -10.10 -11.11 7.11
C ARG A 41 -11.53 -10.59 6.99
N SER A 42 -12.23 -11.03 5.96
CA SER A 42 -13.60 -10.62 5.65
C SER A 42 -14.61 -10.98 6.74
N ASP A 43 -14.34 -12.03 7.51
CA ASP A 43 -15.14 -12.50 8.65
C ASP A 43 -14.87 -11.74 9.96
N SER A 44 -13.99 -10.74 9.95
CA SER A 44 -13.67 -9.99 11.16
C SER A 44 -14.69 -8.90 11.46
N LEU A 45 -14.99 -8.70 12.75
CA LEU A 45 -15.86 -7.60 13.23
C LEU A 45 -15.35 -6.20 12.79
N LYS A 46 -14.03 -6.09 12.60
CA LYS A 46 -13.38 -4.88 12.07
C LYS A 46 -13.70 -4.64 10.60
N ALA A 47 -13.76 -5.68 9.76
CA ALA A 47 -14.13 -5.57 8.35
C ALA A 47 -15.57 -5.04 8.21
N PHE A 48 -16.51 -5.64 8.94
CA PHE A 48 -17.92 -5.21 8.94
C PHE A 48 -18.09 -3.75 9.38
N THR A 49 -17.39 -3.33 10.44
CA THR A 49 -17.45 -1.95 10.93
C THR A 49 -16.87 -0.94 9.92
N ARG A 50 -15.87 -1.33 9.13
CA ARG A 50 -15.27 -0.47 8.09
C ARG A 50 -16.12 -0.36 6.84
N GLU A 51 -16.74 -1.45 6.38
CA GLU A 51 -17.66 -1.43 5.25
C GLU A 51 -18.76 -0.38 5.44
N ARG A 52 -19.27 -0.25 6.68
CA ARG A 52 -20.29 0.74 7.06
C ARG A 52 -19.82 2.20 7.07
N ARG A 53 -18.51 2.48 7.11
CA ARG A 53 -17.97 3.86 7.18
C ARG A 53 -17.89 4.57 5.82
N GLY A 54 -18.26 3.88 4.75
CA GLY A 54 -18.27 4.42 3.39
C GLY A 54 -17.07 3.94 2.58
N LEU A 55 -17.35 3.48 1.36
CA LEU A 55 -16.36 3.08 0.40
C LEU A 55 -15.80 4.33 -0.27
N GLU A 56 -14.57 4.71 0.05
CA GLU A 56 -13.84 5.54 -0.90
C GLU A 56 -13.73 4.84 -2.25
N LYS A 57 -13.67 5.62 -3.33
CA LYS A 57 -13.66 5.06 -4.68
C LYS A 57 -12.45 4.15 -4.86
N ARG A 58 -12.73 2.91 -5.27
CA ARG A 58 -11.71 1.98 -5.73
C ARG A 58 -10.87 2.65 -6.81
N LYS A 59 -9.54 2.57 -6.67
CA LYS A 59 -8.60 3.09 -7.66
C LYS A 59 -7.75 1.93 -8.14
N ARG A 60 -7.76 1.70 -9.45
CA ARG A 60 -6.96 0.63 -10.06
C ARG A 60 -5.48 0.92 -9.83
N VAL A 61 -4.73 -0.08 -9.37
CA VAL A 61 -3.27 0.04 -9.23
C VAL A 61 -2.62 -0.52 -10.49
N THR A 62 -2.05 0.37 -11.30
CA THR A 62 -1.16 0.04 -12.43
C THR A 62 0.07 0.94 -12.36
N PRO A 63 1.21 0.59 -12.99
CA PRO A 63 2.42 1.38 -12.91
C PRO A 63 2.19 2.86 -13.28
N GLU A 64 1.42 3.12 -14.33
CA GLU A 64 1.17 4.46 -14.91
C GLU A 64 0.04 5.20 -14.22
N THR A 65 -0.74 4.53 -13.36
CA THR A 65 -1.87 5.18 -12.70
C THR A 65 -1.35 6.22 -11.72
N VAL A 66 -1.87 7.45 -11.84
CA VAL A 66 -1.56 8.55 -10.95
C VAL A 66 -1.93 8.19 -9.52
N LEU A 67 -1.08 8.51 -8.55
CA LEU A 67 -1.34 8.25 -7.14
C LEU A 67 -2.57 9.00 -6.63
N PRO A 68 -3.27 8.47 -5.61
CA PRO A 68 -4.34 9.21 -4.95
C PRO A 68 -3.76 10.37 -4.13
N SER A 69 -4.40 11.53 -4.20
CA SER A 69 -4.01 12.71 -3.41
C SER A 69 -4.16 12.49 -1.92
N GLN A 70 -5.20 11.75 -1.50
CA GLN A 70 -5.42 11.36 -0.11
C GLN A 70 -4.94 9.91 0.10
N TRP A 71 -3.65 9.74 0.42
CA TRP A 71 -3.02 8.43 0.58
C TRP A 71 -3.63 7.58 1.72
N GLY A 72 -3.88 8.20 2.88
CA GLY A 72 -4.42 7.46 4.05
C GLY A 72 -5.80 6.89 3.78
N SER A 73 -6.64 7.71 3.17
CA SER A 73 -7.95 7.43 2.59
C SER A 73 -7.92 6.25 1.60
N PHE A 74 -7.05 6.29 0.59
CA PHE A 74 -6.85 5.17 -0.34
C PHE A 74 -6.52 3.84 0.36
N LEU A 75 -5.70 3.89 1.42
CA LEU A 75 -5.33 2.73 2.23
C LEU A 75 -6.44 2.23 3.17
N GLN A 76 -7.54 2.96 3.33
CA GLN A 76 -8.69 2.45 4.08
C GLN A 76 -9.51 1.45 3.28
N VAL A 77 -9.43 1.50 1.94
CA VAL A 77 -10.10 0.56 1.05
C VAL A 77 -9.29 -0.73 0.93
N ASP A 78 -9.84 -1.84 1.39
CA ASP A 78 -9.13 -3.12 1.44
C ASP A 78 -8.72 -3.62 0.05
N VAL A 79 -9.58 -3.48 -0.95
CA VAL A 79 -9.27 -3.85 -2.35
C VAL A 79 -8.07 -3.05 -2.90
N ASN A 80 -7.98 -1.76 -2.56
CA ASN A 80 -6.87 -0.91 -3.00
C ASN A 80 -5.56 -1.36 -2.36
N LYS A 81 -5.57 -1.69 -1.06
CA LYS A 81 -4.43 -2.27 -0.35
C LYS A 81 -3.99 -3.59 -0.96
N THR A 82 -4.92 -4.51 -1.20
CA THR A 82 -4.61 -5.81 -1.82
C THR A 82 -3.93 -5.63 -3.17
N GLN A 83 -4.45 -4.73 -4.02
CA GLN A 83 -3.83 -4.44 -5.31
C GLN A 83 -2.46 -3.75 -5.17
N LEU A 84 -2.32 -2.82 -4.23
CA LEU A 84 -1.04 -2.16 -3.96
C LEU A 84 0.01 -3.18 -3.48
N PHE A 85 -0.34 -4.06 -2.55
CA PHE A 85 0.59 -5.05 -2.01
C PHE A 85 0.99 -6.07 -3.07
N ALA A 86 0.06 -6.50 -3.91
CA ALA A 86 0.37 -7.36 -5.06
C ALA A 86 1.25 -6.67 -6.11
N PHE A 87 1.17 -5.35 -6.23
CA PHE A 87 2.02 -4.57 -7.13
C PHE A 87 3.45 -4.36 -6.60
N LEU A 88 3.63 -4.34 -5.28
CA LEU A 88 4.92 -4.09 -4.62
C LEU A 88 5.72 -5.37 -4.30
N ALA A 89 5.08 -6.53 -4.38
CA ALA A 89 5.69 -7.85 -4.15
C ALA A 89 6.28 -8.39 -5.45
#